data_AF-A0A2I2ABV6-F1
#
_entry.id   AF-A0A2I2ABV6-F1
#
_cell.length_a   1.000
_cell.length_b   1.000
_cell.length_c   1.000
_cell.angle_alpha   90.00
_cell.angle_beta   90.00
_cell.angle_gamma   90.00
#
_symmetry.space_group_name_H-M   'P 1'
#
loop_
_entity.id
_entity.type
_entity.pdbx_description
1 polymer ?
#
loop_
_entity_poly.entity_id
_entity_poly.type
_entity_poly.pdbx_seq_one_letter_code
_entity_poly.pdbx_strand_id
1 'polypeptide(L)'
;MLKSGTLITVKREADEKKNAVYHGPRFDVYAENEHGTIYDLEMQNQNHHDIEKRMAIYQGKLENQALYAGQSFSECRQTVVLFLCDHDVYSLNQVHYQLISQLVEHPEILINNGETNVIVNLKGDASRQATLNQEMLTYFNDGTVTGKFSAALERAVREVKNDAKKEENYMTIEEYAAR
;
A
#
# COMPACT_ATOMS: atom_id res chain seq x y z
N MET A 1 -8.11 14.64 -8.67
CA MET A 1 -8.88 13.38 -8.54
C MET A 1 -8.04 12.27 -9.16
N LEU A 2 -7.70 11.24 -8.38
CA LEU A 2 -6.91 10.11 -8.85
C LEU A 2 -7.63 9.43 -10.02
N LYS A 3 -6.89 9.17 -11.10
CA LYS A 3 -7.41 8.42 -12.24
C LYS A 3 -7.14 6.94 -11.99
N SER A 4 -8.15 6.10 -12.21
CA SER A 4 -7.91 4.67 -12.35
C SER A 4 -6.98 4.45 -13.54
N GLY A 5 -5.98 3.59 -13.38
CA GLY A 5 -5.00 3.30 -14.42
C GLY A 5 -4.28 1.99 -14.15
N THR A 6 -3.56 1.52 -15.16
CA THR A 6 -2.77 0.28 -15.08
C THR A 6 -1.45 0.54 -14.36
N LEU A 7 -1.08 -0.34 -13.43
CA LEU A 7 0.26 -0.36 -12.84
C LEU A 7 1.27 -0.83 -13.90
N ILE A 8 2.28 -0.01 -14.17
CA ILE A 8 3.37 -0.30 -15.12
C ILE A 8 4.66 -0.71 -14.42
N THR A 9 4.80 -0.34 -13.15
CA THR A 9 5.94 -0.69 -12.30
C THR A 9 5.42 -1.17 -10.95
N VAL A 10 5.98 -2.27 -10.43
CA VAL A 10 5.77 -2.76 -9.06
C VAL A 10 7.10 -3.28 -8.52
N LYS A 11 7.52 -2.81 -7.34
CA LYS A 11 8.76 -3.19 -6.66
C LYS A 11 8.48 -3.50 -5.19
N ARG A 12 9.22 -4.45 -4.62
CA ARG A 12 9.09 -4.84 -3.20
C ARG A 12 10.32 -4.39 -2.41
N GLU A 13 10.18 -4.30 -1.09
CA GLU A 13 11.23 -3.87 -0.17
C GLU A 13 12.59 -4.55 -0.39
N ALA A 14 12.60 -5.85 -0.73
CA ALA A 14 13.82 -6.64 -0.92
C ALA A 14 14.78 -6.10 -2.00
N ASP A 15 14.31 -5.19 -2.86
CA ASP A 15 15.06 -4.64 -3.99
C ASP A 15 15.88 -3.37 -3.63
N GLU A 16 15.76 -2.80 -2.42
CA GLU A 16 16.46 -1.55 -2.01
C GLU A 16 17.65 -1.80 -1.05
N LYS A 17 18.80 -1.12 -1.29
CA LYS A 17 20.00 -1.19 -0.43
C LYS A 17 19.82 -0.39 0.87
N LYS A 18 20.31 -0.93 2.00
CA LYS A 18 20.29 -0.28 3.33
C LYS A 18 21.02 1.07 3.33
N ASN A 19 20.36 2.10 3.85
CA ASN A 19 20.99 3.38 4.20
C ASN A 19 21.30 3.37 5.72
N ALA A 20 22.58 3.44 6.09
CA ALA A 20 23.05 3.16 7.45
C ALA A 20 22.87 4.31 8.46
N VAL A 21 22.43 5.49 8.01
CA VAL A 21 22.48 6.73 8.80
C VAL A 21 21.10 7.20 9.28
N TYR A 22 20.01 6.79 8.63
CA TYR A 22 18.65 7.21 8.97
C TYR A 22 17.69 6.02 9.04
N HIS A 23 16.80 5.99 10.05
CA HIS A 23 15.63 5.11 10.07
C HIS A 23 14.58 5.62 9.07
N GLY A 24 14.91 5.60 7.79
CA GLY A 24 13.99 5.94 6.72
C GLY A 24 12.97 4.82 6.48
N PRO A 25 11.70 5.16 6.17
CA PRO A 25 10.70 4.18 5.81
C PRO A 25 11.13 3.37 4.58
N ARG A 26 10.84 2.08 4.61
CA ARG A 26 11.06 1.14 3.51
C ARG A 26 9.69 0.81 2.95
N PHE A 27 9.55 0.86 1.63
CA PHE A 27 8.27 0.62 0.98
C PHE A 27 8.01 -0.88 0.93
N ASP A 28 6.97 -1.36 1.58
CA ASP A 28 6.50 -2.74 1.48
C ASP A 28 6.24 -3.08 0.00
N VAL A 29 5.45 -2.24 -0.68
CA VAL A 29 5.26 -2.27 -2.13
C VAL A 29 5.23 -0.85 -2.70
N TYR A 30 6.19 -0.56 -3.57
CA TYR A 30 6.20 0.62 -4.42
C TYR A 30 5.57 0.30 -5.78
N ALA A 31 4.70 1.17 -6.29
CA ALA A 31 4.16 1.01 -7.63
C ALA A 31 4.03 2.33 -8.39
N GLU A 32 4.01 2.27 -9.72
CA GLU A 32 3.71 3.41 -10.57
C GLU A 32 2.65 3.02 -11.60
N ASN A 33 1.71 3.92 -11.89
CA ASN A 33 0.75 3.74 -12.97
C ASN A 33 1.17 4.47 -14.26
N GLU A 34 0.47 4.18 -15.35
CA GLU A 34 0.67 4.81 -16.66
C GLU A 34 0.44 6.33 -16.71
N HIS A 35 -0.15 6.90 -15.66
CA HIS A 35 -0.33 8.35 -15.50
C HIS A 35 0.79 9.00 -14.67
N GLY A 36 1.80 8.23 -14.26
CA GLY A 36 2.90 8.68 -13.42
C GLY A 36 2.53 8.86 -11.95
N THR A 37 1.34 8.43 -11.51
CA THR A 37 1.03 8.36 -10.07
C THR A 37 1.90 7.30 -9.43
N ILE A 38 2.55 7.66 -8.32
CA ILE A 38 3.38 6.76 -7.53
C ILE A 38 2.65 6.36 -6.26
N TYR A 39 2.76 5.10 -5.92
CA TYR A 39 2.04 4.45 -4.84
C TYR A 39 3.04 3.83 -3.87
N ASP A 40 2.71 3.92 -2.61
CA ASP A 40 3.28 3.15 -1.54
C ASP A 40 2.16 2.43 -0.78
N LEU A 41 2.33 1.13 -0.58
CA LEU A 41 1.34 0.25 0.02
C LEU A 41 1.98 -0.47 1.21
N GLU A 42 1.43 -0.24 2.40
CA GLU A 42 1.99 -0.69 3.68
C GLU A 42 0.98 -1.58 4.41
N MET A 43 1.41 -2.72 4.97
CA MET A 43 0.54 -3.58 5.80
C MET A 43 0.82 -3.43 7.29
N GLN A 44 -0.22 -3.33 8.13
CA GLN A 44 -0.12 -3.16 9.58
C GLN A 44 -0.99 -4.13 10.37
N ASN A 45 -0.34 -5.00 11.13
CA ASN A 45 -1.03 -5.97 12.00
C ASN A 45 -1.22 -5.47 13.44
N GLN A 46 -0.52 -4.39 13.83
CA GLN A 46 -0.55 -3.85 15.19
C GLN A 46 -0.78 -2.34 15.17
N ASN A 47 -1.48 -1.84 16.19
CA ASN A 47 -1.67 -0.41 16.39
C ASN A 47 -0.52 0.15 17.24
N HIS A 48 0.40 0.85 16.60
CA HIS A 48 1.50 1.55 17.28
C HIS A 48 1.14 3.00 17.66
N HIS A 49 -0.08 3.45 17.36
CA HIS A 49 -0.57 4.82 17.60
C HIS A 49 0.31 5.92 16.97
N ASP A 50 0.96 5.61 15.86
CA ASP A 50 1.88 6.49 15.14
C ASP A 50 1.63 6.52 13.63
N ILE A 51 0.52 5.96 13.15
CA ILE A 51 0.26 5.75 11.73
C ILE A 51 0.25 7.05 10.93
N GLU A 52 -0.26 8.15 11.48
CA GLU A 52 -0.25 9.46 10.84
C GLU A 52 1.17 10.00 10.67
N LYS A 53 2.02 9.79 11.69
CA LYS A 53 3.44 10.20 11.63
C LYS A 53 4.18 9.36 10.62
N ARG A 54 3.94 8.04 10.60
CA ARG A 54 4.52 7.15 9.60
C ARG A 54 4.12 7.60 8.22
N MET A 55 2.82 7.69 7.96
CA MET A 55 2.24 8.14 6.70
C MET A 55 2.89 9.44 6.20
N ALA A 56 3.06 10.46 7.05
CA ALA A 56 3.76 11.69 6.67
C ALA A 56 5.22 11.45 6.21
N ILE A 57 5.96 10.54 6.83
CA ILE A 57 7.35 10.21 6.42
C ILE A 57 7.35 9.42 5.09
N TYR A 58 6.44 8.45 4.90
CA TYR A 58 6.31 7.71 3.64
C TYR A 58 5.91 8.65 2.48
N GLN A 59 4.99 9.57 2.76
CA GLN A 59 4.51 10.58 1.84
C GLN A 59 5.65 11.52 1.39
N GLY A 60 6.45 12.02 2.34
CA GLY A 60 7.66 12.79 2.03
C GLY A 60 8.70 11.99 1.22
N LYS A 61 8.82 10.68 1.42
CA LYS A 61 9.70 9.83 0.61
C LYS A 61 9.21 9.73 -0.84
N LEU A 62 7.90 9.58 -1.07
CA LEU A 62 7.31 9.61 -2.41
C LEU A 62 7.48 10.99 -3.07
N GLU A 63 7.20 12.07 -2.36
CA GLU A 63 7.32 13.44 -2.89
C GLU A 63 8.72 13.77 -3.39
N ASN A 64 9.76 13.29 -2.70
CA ASN A 64 11.15 13.44 -3.17
C ASN A 64 11.40 12.77 -4.52
N GLN A 65 10.60 11.76 -4.88
CA GLN A 65 10.63 11.10 -6.18
C GLN A 65 9.62 11.72 -7.15
N ALA A 66 8.65 12.50 -6.68
CA ALA A 66 7.51 12.97 -7.47
C ALA A 66 7.86 14.11 -8.45
N LEU A 67 9.04 14.72 -8.33
CA LEU A 67 9.46 15.82 -9.20
C LEU A 67 10.93 15.67 -9.59
N TYR A 68 11.22 15.66 -10.90
CA TYR A 68 12.59 15.60 -11.41
C TYR A 68 13.25 16.99 -11.41
N ALA A 69 14.58 16.99 -11.33
CA ALA A 69 15.37 18.22 -11.40
C ALA A 69 15.07 19.00 -12.69
N GLY A 70 14.74 20.28 -12.54
CA GLY A 70 14.41 21.18 -13.64
C GLY A 70 12.93 21.26 -14.01
N GLN A 71 12.05 20.46 -13.39
CA GLN A 71 10.60 20.56 -13.56
C GLN A 71 9.98 21.65 -12.67
N SER A 72 8.85 22.20 -13.10
CA SER A 72 8.01 23.08 -12.29
C SER A 72 7.25 22.28 -11.23
N PHE A 73 7.01 22.88 -10.05
CA PHE A 73 6.18 22.25 -9.01
C PHE A 73 4.77 21.89 -9.47
N SER A 74 4.23 22.56 -10.50
CA SER A 74 2.96 22.21 -11.12
C SER A 74 2.96 20.85 -11.85
N GLU A 75 4.14 20.32 -12.14
CA GLU A 75 4.34 19.02 -12.80
C GLU A 75 4.56 17.88 -11.79
N CYS A 76 4.49 18.17 -10.48
CA CYS A 76 4.66 17.18 -9.44
C CYS A 76 3.68 16.02 -9.64
N ARG A 77 4.23 14.80 -9.63
CA ARG A 77 3.45 13.57 -9.78
C ARG A 77 2.51 13.40 -8.60
N GLN A 78 1.35 12.79 -8.85
CA GLN A 78 0.44 12.41 -7.78
C GLN A 78 1.09 11.29 -6.96
N THR A 79 0.91 11.35 -5.64
CA THR A 79 1.48 10.42 -4.68
C THR A 79 0.36 9.80 -3.86
N VAL A 80 0.48 8.50 -3.57
CA VAL A 80 -0.53 7.76 -2.82
C VAL A 80 0.16 6.90 -1.78
N VAL A 81 -0.10 7.16 -0.50
CA VAL A 81 0.29 6.26 0.60
C VAL A 81 -0.96 5.55 1.09
N LEU A 82 -0.96 4.21 1.04
CA LEU A 82 -2.09 3.38 1.42
C LEU A 82 -1.67 2.36 2.46
N PHE A 83 -2.25 2.46 3.66
CA PHE A 83 -2.08 1.50 4.74
C PHE A 83 -3.23 0.48 4.74
N LEU A 84 -2.93 -0.82 4.77
CA LEU A 84 -3.89 -1.89 5.08
C LEU A 84 -3.71 -2.30 6.54
N CYS A 85 -4.70 -1.99 7.37
CA CYS A 85 -4.66 -2.28 8.80
C CYS A 85 -5.58 -3.44 9.15
N ASP A 86 -5.06 -4.43 9.87
CA ASP A 86 -5.85 -5.52 10.48
C ASP A 86 -6.58 -5.09 11.78
N HIS A 87 -6.75 -3.79 11.96
CA HIS A 87 -7.40 -3.18 13.13
C HIS A 87 -8.03 -1.84 12.74
N ASP A 88 -9.05 -1.44 13.48
CA ASP A 88 -9.67 -0.13 13.30
C ASP A 88 -8.88 0.97 14.02
N VAL A 89 -8.10 1.72 13.25
CA VAL A 89 -7.25 2.81 13.73
C VAL A 89 -8.04 3.88 14.50
N TYR A 90 -9.25 4.23 14.05
CA TYR A 90 -10.05 5.32 14.61
C TYR A 90 -11.29 4.85 15.39
N SER A 91 -11.55 3.53 15.43
CA SER A 91 -12.74 2.96 16.08
C SER A 91 -14.07 3.51 15.56
N LEU A 92 -14.12 3.87 14.27
CA LEU A 92 -15.32 4.40 13.60
C LEU A 92 -16.08 3.34 12.79
N ASN A 93 -15.55 2.11 12.74
CA ASN A 93 -16.08 0.96 12.01
C ASN A 93 -16.25 1.21 10.50
N GLN A 94 -15.48 2.14 9.93
CA GLN A 94 -15.48 2.41 8.49
C GLN A 94 -14.41 1.56 7.80
N VAL A 95 -14.64 1.22 6.53
CA VAL A 95 -13.73 0.38 5.73
C VAL A 95 -12.50 1.15 5.24
N HIS A 96 -12.62 2.47 5.08
CA HIS A 96 -11.48 3.32 4.76
C HIS A 96 -11.58 4.68 5.42
N TYR A 97 -10.42 5.27 5.70
CA TYR A 97 -10.23 6.63 6.17
C TYR A 97 -9.34 7.35 5.18
N GLN A 98 -9.77 8.53 4.74
CA GLN A 98 -8.94 9.40 3.90
C GLN A 98 -8.47 10.59 4.73
N LEU A 99 -7.16 10.81 4.76
CA LEU A 99 -6.55 11.97 5.40
C LEU A 99 -6.30 13.02 4.34
N ILE A 100 -6.76 14.24 4.59
CA ILE A 100 -6.67 15.37 3.65
C ILE A 100 -6.17 16.61 4.36
N SER A 101 -5.45 17.46 3.63
CA SER A 101 -5.13 18.81 4.08
C SER A 101 -6.31 19.74 3.80
N GLN A 102 -6.64 20.59 4.77
CA GLN A 102 -7.72 21.57 4.68
C GLN A 102 -7.31 22.88 5.36
N LEU A 103 -7.99 23.98 5.05
CA LEU A 103 -7.82 25.22 5.79
C LEU A 103 -8.48 25.11 7.18
N VAL A 104 -7.81 25.64 8.21
CA VAL A 104 -8.31 25.56 9.60
C VAL A 104 -9.63 26.33 9.77
N GLU A 105 -9.66 27.58 9.31
CA GLU A 105 -10.85 28.44 9.42
C GLU A 105 -11.91 28.14 8.35
N HIS A 106 -11.54 27.37 7.32
CA HIS A 106 -12.37 27.07 6.15
C HIS A 106 -12.26 25.57 5.78
N PRO A 107 -12.73 24.65 6.64
CA PRO A 107 -12.58 23.21 6.45
C PRO A 107 -13.29 22.67 5.20
N GLU A 108 -14.23 23.42 4.63
CA GLU A 108 -14.87 23.14 3.34
C GLU A 108 -13.90 23.29 2.15
N ILE A 109 -12.80 24.03 2.32
CA ILE A 109 -11.78 24.22 1.30
C ILE A 109 -10.69 23.15 1.49
N LEU A 110 -10.77 22.13 0.62
CA LEU A 110 -9.80 21.05 0.56
C LEU A 110 -8.58 21.45 -0.26
N ILE A 111 -7.38 21.17 0.26
CA ILE A 111 -6.12 21.45 -0.42
C ILE A 111 -5.78 20.26 -1.32
N ASN A 112 -5.61 20.52 -2.61
CA ASN A 112 -5.08 19.55 -3.56
C ASN A 112 -3.58 19.80 -3.77
N ASN A 113 -2.76 19.21 -2.90
CA ASN A 113 -1.29 19.17 -2.99
C ASN A 113 -0.76 17.99 -3.81
N GLY A 114 -1.65 17.16 -4.39
CA GLY A 114 -1.28 15.96 -5.13
C GLY A 114 -0.96 14.75 -4.25
N GLU A 115 -1.20 14.84 -2.95
CA GLU A 115 -1.07 13.76 -1.99
C GLU A 115 -2.41 13.04 -1.82
N THR A 116 -2.37 11.72 -1.64
CA THR A 116 -3.53 10.94 -1.22
C THR A 116 -3.12 9.94 -0.17
N ASN A 117 -3.70 10.10 1.01
CA ASN A 117 -3.38 9.34 2.20
C ASN A 117 -4.60 8.52 2.60
N VAL A 118 -4.49 7.19 2.55
CA VAL A 118 -5.62 6.28 2.80
C VAL A 118 -5.23 5.22 3.82
N ILE A 119 -6.11 4.98 4.78
CA ILE A 119 -6.06 3.83 5.68
C ILE A 119 -7.23 2.94 5.35
N VAL A 120 -6.99 1.70 4.95
CA VAL A 120 -7.99 0.65 4.77
C VAL A 120 -8.07 -0.15 6.07
N ASN A 121 -9.23 -0.13 6.70
CA ASN A 121 -9.53 -0.92 7.88
C ASN A 121 -10.13 -2.26 7.45
N LEU A 122 -9.33 -3.33 7.55
CA LEU A 122 -9.76 -4.68 7.18
C LEU A 122 -10.85 -5.22 8.11
N LYS A 123 -11.05 -4.62 9.29
CA LYS A 123 -12.12 -4.96 10.24
C LYS A 123 -13.37 -4.09 10.12
N GLY A 124 -13.43 -3.18 9.14
CA GLY A 124 -14.56 -2.26 8.96
C GLY A 124 -15.84 -2.93 8.46
N ASP A 125 -16.98 -2.26 8.64
CA ASP A 125 -18.27 -2.74 8.14
C ASP A 125 -18.40 -2.62 6.62
N ALA A 126 -18.27 -3.77 5.95
CA ALA A 126 -18.36 -3.88 4.49
C ALA A 126 -19.80 -3.95 3.95
N SER A 127 -20.84 -4.04 4.80
CA SER A 127 -22.21 -4.35 4.39
C SER A 127 -22.80 -3.40 3.35
N ARG A 128 -22.36 -2.14 3.34
CA ARG A 128 -22.79 -1.09 2.39
C ARG A 128 -21.71 -0.67 1.39
N GLN A 129 -20.61 -1.41 1.32
CA GLN A 129 -19.53 -1.13 0.38
C GLN A 129 -19.77 -1.76 -0.99
N ALA A 130 -19.02 -1.31 -1.99
CA ALA A 130 -18.97 -1.98 -3.29
C ALA A 130 -18.51 -3.45 -3.14
N THR A 131 -19.00 -4.32 -4.04
CA THR A 131 -18.69 -5.76 -4.03
C THR A 131 -17.18 -6.04 -3.95
N LEU A 132 -16.37 -5.26 -4.66
CA LEU A 132 -14.92 -5.38 -4.62
C LEU A 132 -14.36 -5.27 -3.19
N ASN A 133 -14.82 -4.29 -2.41
CA ASN A 133 -14.37 -4.09 -1.04
C ASN A 133 -14.87 -5.21 -0.13
N GLN A 134 -16.10 -5.70 -0.35
CA GLN A 134 -16.64 -6.84 0.40
C GLN A 134 -15.81 -8.11 0.15
N GLU A 135 -15.49 -8.40 -1.12
CA GLU A 135 -14.65 -9.53 -1.51
C GLU A 135 -13.24 -9.41 -0.91
N MET A 136 -12.64 -8.22 -1.01
CA MET A 136 -11.31 -7.93 -0.46
C MET A 136 -11.28 -8.18 1.05
N LEU A 137 -12.18 -7.54 1.81
CA LEU A 137 -12.20 -7.66 3.27
C LEU A 137 -12.45 -9.10 3.71
N THR A 138 -13.38 -9.81 3.06
CA THR A 138 -13.64 -11.22 3.38
C THR A 138 -12.38 -12.07 3.20
N TYR A 139 -11.72 -11.94 2.06
CA TYR A 139 -10.52 -12.71 1.77
C TYR A 139 -9.36 -12.39 2.73
N PHE A 140 -9.11 -11.11 3.03
CA PHE A 140 -8.04 -10.74 3.96
C PHE A 140 -8.30 -11.21 5.40
N ASN A 141 -9.56 -11.34 5.82
CA ASN A 141 -9.90 -11.74 7.19
C ASN A 141 -9.82 -13.25 7.44
N ASP A 142 -10.29 -14.06 6.51
CA ASP A 142 -10.40 -15.52 6.72
C ASP A 142 -10.00 -16.39 5.52
N GLY A 143 -9.57 -15.77 4.41
CA GLY A 143 -9.16 -16.47 3.19
C GLY A 143 -10.33 -16.94 2.32
N THR A 144 -11.58 -16.59 2.64
CA THR A 144 -12.73 -17.05 1.86
C THR A 144 -12.78 -16.34 0.51
N VAL A 145 -12.88 -17.14 -0.57
CA VAL A 145 -13.08 -16.66 -1.93
C VAL A 145 -14.57 -16.49 -2.20
N THR A 146 -14.99 -15.26 -2.41
CA THR A 146 -16.41 -14.88 -2.58
C THR A 146 -16.75 -14.32 -3.96
N GLY A 147 -15.75 -14.11 -4.82
CA GLY A 147 -15.97 -13.61 -6.17
C GLY A 147 -14.72 -13.54 -7.02
N LYS A 148 -14.79 -12.78 -8.12
CA LYS A 148 -13.74 -12.77 -9.15
C LYS A 148 -12.44 -12.15 -8.65
N PHE A 149 -12.53 -11.11 -7.81
CA PHE A 149 -11.35 -10.44 -7.28
C PHE A 149 -10.63 -11.34 -6.27
N SER A 150 -11.37 -11.86 -5.28
CA SER A 150 -10.81 -12.77 -4.28
C SER A 150 -10.28 -14.07 -4.91
N ALA A 151 -10.88 -14.56 -6.00
CA ALA A 151 -10.37 -15.71 -6.74
C ALA A 151 -9.05 -15.42 -7.48
N ALA A 152 -8.90 -14.22 -8.03
CA ALA A 152 -7.64 -13.80 -8.64
C ALA A 152 -6.54 -13.65 -7.59
N LEU A 153 -6.88 -13.07 -6.42
CA LEU A 153 -5.96 -12.94 -5.29
C LEU A 153 -5.51 -14.30 -4.77
N GLU A 154 -6.43 -15.25 -4.56
CA GLU A 154 -6.11 -16.62 -4.16
C GLU A 154 -5.17 -17.33 -5.13
N ARG A 155 -5.36 -17.12 -6.44
CA ARG A 155 -4.45 -17.67 -7.45
C ARG A 155 -3.04 -17.10 -7.30
N ALA A 156 -2.92 -15.77 -7.19
CA ALA A 156 -1.62 -15.11 -7.00
C ALA A 156 -0.93 -15.59 -5.71
N VAL A 157 -1.67 -15.71 -4.60
CA VAL A 157 -1.14 -16.23 -3.33
C VAL A 157 -0.61 -17.66 -3.47
N ARG A 158 -1.32 -18.52 -4.20
CA ARG A 158 -0.87 -19.91 -4.45
C ARG A 158 0.37 -19.97 -5.31
N GLU A 159 0.45 -19.15 -6.36
CA GLU A 159 1.62 -19.08 -7.23
C GLU A 159 2.87 -18.70 -6.42
N VAL A 160 2.79 -17.64 -5.62
CA VAL A 160 3.89 -17.20 -4.74
C VAL A 160 4.28 -18.29 -3.74
N LYS A 161 3.31 -18.94 -3.08
CA LYS A 161 3.59 -20.02 -2.12
C LYS A 161 4.25 -21.24 -2.79
N ASN A 162 3.88 -21.56 -4.02
CA ASN A 162 4.46 -22.68 -4.75
C ASN A 162 5.89 -22.40 -5.19
N ASP A 163 6.20 -21.17 -5.60
CA ASP A 163 7.57 -20.80 -5.98
C ASP A 163 8.50 -20.74 -4.77
N ALA A 164 8.06 -20.19 -3.63
CA ALA A 164 8.83 -20.22 -2.39
C ALA A 164 9.18 -21.65 -1.94
N LYS A 165 8.23 -22.59 -2.05
CA LYS A 165 8.48 -24.02 -1.77
C LYS A 165 9.48 -24.65 -2.74
N LYS A 166 9.50 -24.22 -4.01
CA LYS A 166 10.50 -24.71 -4.97
C LYS A 166 11.89 -24.23 -4.57
N GLU A 167 12.05 -22.94 -4.25
CA GLU A 167 13.33 -22.37 -3.81
C GLU A 167 13.86 -23.06 -2.55
N GLU A 168 13.00 -23.29 -1.55
CA GLU A 168 13.36 -24.03 -0.32
C GLU A 168 13.83 -25.47 -0.63
N ASN A 169 13.14 -26.17 -1.54
CA ASN A 169 13.55 -27.50 -1.97
C ASN A 169 14.90 -27.50 -2.72
N TYR A 170 15.17 -26.50 -3.58
CA TYR A 170 16.46 -26.38 -4.27
C TYR A 170 17.61 -26.16 -3.27
N MET A 171 17.45 -25.24 -2.31
CA MET A 171 18.48 -25.02 -1.27
C MET A 171 18.73 -26.29 -0.45
N THR A 172 17.67 -27.01 -0.08
CA THR A 172 17.81 -28.27 0.68
C THR A 172 18.59 -29.33 -0.13
N ILE A 173 18.35 -29.45 -1.45
CA ILE A 173 19.07 -30.41 -2.30
C ILE A 173 20.55 -30.04 -2.44
N GLU A 174 20.88 -28.75 -2.60
CA GLU A 174 22.27 -28.28 -2.69
C GLU A 174 23.05 -28.52 -1.38
N GLU A 175 22.42 -28.28 -0.22
CA GLU A 175 23.03 -28.56 1.09
C GLU A 175 23.31 -30.05 1.31
N TYR A 176 22.45 -30.94 0.80
CA TYR A 176 22.69 -32.39 0.82
C TYR A 176 23.79 -32.81 -0.16
N ALA A 177 23.87 -32.19 -1.33
CA ALA A 177 24.88 -32.49 -2.35
C ALA A 177 26.29 -31.96 -1.98
N ALA A 178 26.36 -30.97 -1.08
CA ALA A 178 27.61 -30.39 -0.59
C ALA A 178 28.23 -31.12 0.62
N ARG A 179 27.61 -32.22 1.09
CA ARG A 179 28.14 -33.12 2.13
C ARG A 179 28.76 -34.37 1.54
#